data_AF-A0AAU5Y8V6-F1
#
_entry.id   AF-A0AAU5Y8V6-F1
#
_cell.length_a   1.000
_cell.length_b   1.000
_cell.length_c   1.000
_cell.angle_alpha   90.00
_cell.angle_beta   90.00
_cell.angle_gamma   90.00
#
_symmetry.space_group_name_H-M   'P 1'
#
loop_
_entity.id
_entity.type
_entity.pdbx_description
1 polymer ?
#
loop_
_entity_poly.entity_id
_entity_poly.type
_entity_poly.pdbx_seq_one_letter_code
_entity_poly.pdbx_strand_id
1 'polypeptide(L)' 'MHARDRRLLAGLAKVNTEIGRVTVELLNLQPDDAAYADGLRMLGRQLVGIGAELAARATELDGRALDPAEPR' A
#
# COMPACT_ATOMS: atom_id res chain seq x y z
N MET A 1 -19.32 9.36 3.94
CA MET A 1 -18.08 8.88 3.31
C MET A 1 -17.78 9.74 2.08
N HIS A 2 -16.66 10.45 2.07
CA HIS A 2 -16.31 11.42 1.02
C HIS A 2 -15.75 10.72 -0.24
N ALA A 3 -15.68 11.44 -1.37
CA ALA A 3 -15.15 10.90 -2.63
C ALA A 3 -13.70 10.41 -2.50
N ARG A 4 -12.90 11.08 -1.66
CA ARG A 4 -11.52 10.68 -1.36
C ARG A 4 -11.44 9.34 -0.64
N ASP A 5 -12.30 9.11 0.35
CA ASP A 5 -12.33 7.84 1.08
C ASP A 5 -12.71 6.68 0.14
N ARG A 6 -13.62 6.92 -0.82
CA ARG A 6 -14.00 5.91 -1.82
C ARG A 6 -12.83 5.54 -2.72
N ARG A 7 -12.04 6.54 -3.13
CA ARG A 7 -10.82 6.31 -3.91
C ARG A 7 -9.78 5.53 -3.13
N LEU A 8 -9.60 5.84 -1.83
CA LEU A 8 -8.67 5.15 -0.95
C LEU A 8 -9.08 3.67 -0.76
N LEU A 9 -10.36 3.41 -0.48
CA LEU A 9 -10.85 2.03 -0.36
C LEU A 9 -10.80 1.26 -1.69
N ALA A 10 -11.02 1.91 -2.82
CA ALA A 10 -10.83 1.30 -4.14
C ALA A 10 -9.35 0.97 -4.39
N GLY A 11 -8.43 1.83 -3.98
CA GLY A 11 -6.99 1.57 -4.01
C GLY A 11 -6.61 0.37 -3.13
N LEU A 12 -7.16 0.29 -1.93
CA LEU A 12 -6.96 -0.86 -1.04
C LEU A 12 -7.50 -2.17 -1.64
N ALA A 13 -8.69 -2.14 -2.24
CA ALA A 13 -9.24 -3.31 -2.93
C ALA A 13 -8.33 -3.77 -4.07
N LYS A 14 -7.79 -2.85 -4.87
CA LYS A 14 -6.82 -3.16 -5.93
C LYS A 14 -5.56 -3.81 -5.36
N VAL A 15 -4.98 -3.24 -4.30
CA VAL A 15 -3.80 -3.83 -3.65
C VAL A 15 -4.11 -5.24 -3.13
N ASN A 16 -5.27 -5.46 -2.51
CA ASN A 16 -5.67 -6.81 -2.06
C ASN A 16 -5.74 -7.83 -3.21
N THR A 17 -6.28 -7.44 -4.37
CA THR A 17 -6.29 -8.30 -5.56
C THR A 17 -4.88 -8.60 -6.06
N GLU A 18 -4.01 -7.59 -6.14
CA GLU A 18 -2.62 -7.77 -6.56
C GLU A 18 -1.81 -8.62 -5.59
N ILE A 19 -2.02 -8.48 -4.27
CA ILE A 19 -1.40 -9.33 -3.24
C ILE A 19 -1.75 -10.80 -3.50
N GLY A 20 -3.04 -11.09 -3.73
CA GLY A 20 -3.49 -12.45 -4.00
C GLY A 20 -2.81 -13.05 -5.23
N ARG A 21 -2.75 -12.28 -6.32
CA ARG A 21 -2.08 -12.69 -7.57
C ARG A 21 -0.59 -12.93 -7.37
N VAL A 22 0.14 -11.96 -6.79
CA VAL A 22 1.58 -12.06 -6.55
C VAL A 22 1.92 -13.20 -5.60
N THR A 23 1.09 -13.46 -4.58
CA THR A 23 1.29 -14.60 -3.67
C THR A 23 1.20 -15.93 -4.41
N VAL A 24 0.21 -16.09 -5.29
CA VAL A 24 0.10 -17.29 -6.13
C VAL A 24 1.28 -17.42 -7.09
N GLU A 25 1.74 -16.32 -7.70
CA GLU A 25 2.93 -16.32 -8.55
C GLU A 25 4.19 -16.73 -7.78
N LEU A 26 4.41 -16.16 -6.59
CA LEU A 26 5.53 -16.49 -5.71
C LEU A 26 5.55 -17.96 -5.29
N LEU A 27 4.38 -18.58 -5.07
CA LEU A 27 4.29 -20.02 -4.75
C LEU A 27 4.66 -20.92 -5.92
N ASN A 28 4.52 -20.43 -7.16
CA ASN A 28 4.80 -21.18 -8.38
C ASN A 28 6.20 -20.93 -8.95
N LEU A 29 6.94 -19.96 -8.41
CA LEU A 29 8.34 -19.73 -8.76
C LEU A 29 9.23 -20.75 -8.04
N GLN A 30 9.48 -21.90 -8.67
CA GLN A 30 10.52 -22.85 -8.28
C GLN A 30 11.53 -23.00 -9.43
N PRO A 31 12.85 -22.73 -9.29
CA PRO A 31 13.65 -22.16 -8.19
C PRO A 31 14.37 -20.85 -8.62
N ASP A 32 13.65 -19.85 -9.13
CA ASP A 32 14.24 -18.58 -9.54
C ASP A 32 14.21 -17.57 -8.38
N ASP A 33 15.28 -17.56 -7.60
CA ASP A 33 15.45 -16.66 -6.44
C ASP A 33 15.40 -15.17 -6.83
N ALA A 34 15.82 -14.81 -8.05
CA ALA A 34 15.79 -13.42 -8.51
C ALA A 34 14.36 -12.98 -8.78
N ALA A 35 13.58 -13.79 -9.49
CA ALA A 35 12.16 -13.54 -9.73
C ALA A 35 11.36 -13.51 -8.42
N TYR A 36 11.68 -14.42 -7.49
CA TYR A 36 11.05 -14.45 -6.16
C TYR A 36 11.35 -13.16 -5.38
N ALA A 37 12.62 -12.73 -5.34
CA ALA A 37 13.01 -11.50 -4.66
C ALA A 37 12.33 -10.26 -5.28
N ASP A 38 12.20 -10.20 -6.60
CA ASP A 38 11.51 -9.09 -7.27
C ASP A 38 10.01 -9.04 -6.97
N GLY A 39 9.35 -10.21 -6.92
CA GLY A 39 7.96 -10.32 -6.50
C GLY A 39 7.75 -9.82 -5.06
N LEU A 40 8.64 -10.20 -4.13
CA LEU A 40 8.61 -9.70 -2.75
C LEU A 40 8.82 -8.18 -2.67
N ARG A 41 9.76 -7.62 -3.44
CA ARG A 41 10.01 -6.16 -3.47
C ARG A 41 8.80 -5.41 -4.02
N MET A 42 8.18 -5.92 -5.08
CA MET A 42 6.99 -5.31 -5.68
C MET A 42 5.82 -5.30 -4.68
N LEU A 43 5.58 -6.43 -4.02
CA LEU A 43 4.57 -6.57 -2.98
C LEU A 43 4.81 -5.59 -1.82
N GLY A 44 6.04 -5.53 -1.31
CA GLY A 44 6.42 -4.62 -0.24
C GLY A 44 6.18 -3.15 -0.58
N ARG A 45 6.54 -2.71 -1.80
CA ARG A 45 6.30 -1.33 -2.25
C ARG A 45 4.82 -0.97 -2.30
N GLN A 46 3.97 -1.89 -2.79
CA GLN A 46 2.52 -1.66 -2.85
C GLN A 46 1.91 -1.51 -1.45
N LEU A 47 2.30 -2.38 -0.53
CA LEU A 47 1.86 -2.34 0.88
C LEU A 47 2.27 -1.03 1.57
N VAL A 48 3.52 -0.60 1.39
CA VAL A 48 4.02 0.67 1.93
C VAL A 48 3.21 1.85 1.37
N GLY A 49 2.96 1.87 0.06
CA GLY A 49 2.21 2.95 -0.59
C GLY A 49 0.79 3.12 -0.04
N ILE A 50 -0.01 2.04 -0.04
CA ILE A 50 -1.38 2.12 0.47
C ILE A 50 -1.43 2.37 1.99
N GLY A 51 -0.48 1.83 2.75
CA GLY A 51 -0.36 2.08 4.19
C GLY A 51 -0.11 3.56 4.51
N ALA A 52 0.77 4.21 3.74
CA ALA A 52 1.03 5.64 3.89
C ALA A 52 -0.20 6.50 3.56
N GLU A 53 -0.95 6.17 2.50
CA GLU A 53 -2.19 6.88 2.15
C GLU A 53 -3.27 6.72 3.23
N LEU A 54 -3.41 5.52 3.80
CA LEU A 54 -4.33 5.26 4.92
C LEU A 54 -3.95 6.06 6.16
N ALA A 55 -2.67 6.04 6.55
CA ALA A 55 -2.16 6.76 7.72
C ALA A 55 -2.30 8.28 7.57
N ALA A 56 -1.98 8.81 6.38
CA ALA A 56 -2.16 10.22 6.07
C ALA A 56 -3.64 10.61 6.17
N ARG A 57 -4.54 9.77 5.65
CA ARG A 57 -5.98 10.04 5.73
C ARG A 57 -6.50 10.03 7.17
N ALA A 58 -6.04 9.09 8.00
CA ALA A 58 -6.37 9.07 9.42
C ALA A 58 -5.88 10.33 10.14
N THR A 59 -4.63 10.72 9.87
CA THR A 59 -4.01 11.93 10.43
C THR A 59 -4.79 13.21 10.08
N GLU A 60 -5.28 13.33 8.84
CA GLU A 60 -6.18 14.42 8.43
C GLU A 60 -7.50 14.43 9.21
N LEU A 61 -8.09 13.25 9.43
CA LEU A 61 -9.35 13.10 10.16
C LEU A 61 -9.19 13.40 11.66
N ASP A 62 -8.02 13.07 12.22
CA ASP A 62 -7.63 13.40 13.60
C ASP A 62 -7.37 14.91 13.80
N GLY A 63 -7.44 15.72 12.74
CA GLY A 63 -7.18 17.16 12.79
C GLY A 63 -5.70 17.51 12.98
N ARG A 64 -4.79 16.52 12.92
CA ARG A 64 -3.33 16.73 12.92
C ARG A 64 -2.85 16.91 11.48
N ALA A 65 -3.33 17.93 10.78
CA ALA A 65 -2.54 18.41 9.65
C ALA A 65 -1.19 18.86 10.25
N LEU A 66 -0.11 18.11 10.00
CA LEU A 66 1.24 18.60 10.30
C LEU A 66 1.37 19.89 9.51
N ASP A 67 1.23 21.01 10.20
CA ASP A 67 1.47 22.31 9.63
C ASP A 67 2.95 22.33 9.22
N PRO A 68 3.28 22.51 7.93
CA PRO A 68 4.68 22.56 7.49
C PRO A 68 5.48 23.72 8.11
N ALA A 69 4.84 24.56 8.93
CA ALA A 69 5.44 25.69 9.61
C ALA A 69 5.92 25.43 11.06
N GLU A 70 5.75 24.23 11.64
CA GLU A 70 6.26 23.95 13.00
C GLU A 70 7.73 23.45 12.98
N PRO A 71 8.70 24.23 13.50
CA PRO A 71 10.06 23.74 13.69
C PRO A 71 10.11 22.81 14.91
N ARG A 72 10.90 21.73 14.78
CA ARG A 72 11.19 20.75 15.84
C ARG A 72 11.88 21.39 17.04
#